data_AF-A0A833HNW6-F1
#
_entry.id   AF-A0A833HNW6-F1
#
_cell.length_a   1.000
_cell.length_b   1.000
_cell.length_c   1.000
_cell.angle_alpha   90.00
_cell.angle_beta   90.00
_cell.angle_gamma   90.00
#
_symmetry.space_group_name_H-M   'P 1'
#
loop_
_entity.id
_entity.type
_entity.pdbx_description
1 polymer ?
#
loop_
_entity_poly.entity_id
_entity_poly.type
_entity_poly.pdbx_seq_one_letter_code
_entity_poly.pdbx_strand_id
1 'polypeptide(L)' 'MALQYKEIEAGAEMAWSDTWDKTDKEGNIVKEGKYQAEISIIIMNTGEVDTEDFNTIIEFEL' A
#
# COMPACT_ATOMS: atom_id res chain seq x y z
N MET A 1 -3.52 -2.22 9.09
CA MET A 1 -2.72 -1.12 8.49
C MET A 1 -1.49 -0.92 9.34
N ALA A 2 -0.32 -1.24 8.81
CA ALA A 2 0.95 -0.91 9.43
C ALA A 2 1.65 0.11 8.53
N LEU A 3 2.03 1.26 9.08
CA LEU A 3 2.85 2.24 8.37
C LEU A 3 4.31 1.79 8.44
N GLN A 4 4.95 1.64 7.30
CA GLN A 4 6.38 1.34 7.22
C GLN A 4 7.13 2.61 6.82
N TYR A 5 8.09 3.02 7.66
CA TYR A 5 8.93 4.18 7.40
C TYR A 5 10.29 3.73 6.88
N LYS A 6 10.72 4.31 5.76
CA LYS A 6 12.03 4.01 5.17
C LYS A 6 12.62 5.27 4.54
N GLU A 7 13.90 5.49 4.82
CA GLU A 7 14.71 6.49 4.13
C GLU A 7 15.26 5.88 2.83
N ILE A 8 15.14 6.62 1.73
CA ILE A 8 15.57 6.19 0.39
C ILE A 8 16.62 7.18 -0.09
N GLU A 9 17.83 6.67 -0.32
CA GLU A 9 18.93 7.44 -0.89
C GLU A 9 18.69 7.78 -2.36
N ALA A 10 19.35 8.83 -2.86
CA ALA A 10 19.25 9.21 -4.26
C ALA A 10 19.72 8.08 -5.20
N GLY A 11 18.86 7.70 -6.15
CA GLY A 11 19.11 6.59 -7.08
C GLY A 11 18.88 5.20 -6.49
N ALA A 12 18.42 5.09 -5.24
CA ALA A 12 18.02 3.82 -4.65
C ALA A 12 16.58 3.44 -5.05
N GLU A 13 16.31 2.13 -5.06
CA GLU A 13 15.00 1.57 -5.33
C GLU A 13 14.40 0.98 -4.04
N MET A 14 13.08 1.00 -3.95
CA MET A 14 12.34 0.33 -2.88
C MET A 14 11.39 -0.70 -3.48
N ALA A 15 11.50 -1.94 -3.00
CA ALA A 15 10.52 -2.98 -3.22
C ALA A 15 9.83 -3.30 -1.89
N TRP A 16 8.51 -3.50 -1.94
CA TRP A 16 7.69 -3.89 -0.80
C TRP A 16 6.62 -4.89 -1.25
N SER A 17 6.29 -5.84 -0.38
CA SER A 17 5.26 -6.84 -0.59
C SER A 17 4.59 -7.15 0.74
N ASP A 18 3.29 -7.42 0.71
CA ASP A 18 2.53 -7.85 1.87
C ASP A 18 1.56 -8.97 1.50
N THR A 19 1.16 -9.77 2.48
CA THR A 19 0.20 -10.85 2.32
C THR A 19 -0.98 -10.62 3.24
N TRP A 20 -2.16 -10.46 2.65
CA TRP A 20 -3.40 -10.38 3.40
C TRP A 20 -3.89 -11.77 3.78
N ASP A 21 -4.24 -11.96 5.04
CA ASP A 21 -4.74 -13.22 5.62
C ASP A 21 -6.23 -13.47 5.35
N LYS A 22 -6.88 -12.62 4.54
CA LYS A 22 -8.32 -12.65 4.23
C LYS A 22 -9.21 -12.42 5.45
N THR A 23 -8.71 -11.72 6.47
CA THR A 23 -9.51 -11.29 7.62
C THR A 23 -9.84 -9.81 7.56
N ASP A 24 -11.01 -9.45 8.09
CA ASP A 24 -11.37 -8.06 8.33
C ASP A 24 -10.72 -7.50 9.62
N LYS A 25 -11.02 -6.25 9.95
CA LYS A 25 -10.44 -5.57 11.13
C LYS A 25 -10.90 -6.18 12.47
N GLU A 26 -11.97 -6.96 12.47
CA GLU A 26 -12.49 -7.66 13.65
C GLU A 26 -11.94 -9.10 13.75
N GLY A 27 -11.16 -9.54 12.77
CA GLY A 27 -10.57 -10.88 12.69
C GLY A 27 -11.50 -11.92 12.06
N ASN A 28 -12.60 -11.51 11.42
CA ASN A 28 -13.49 -12.44 10.73
C ASN A 28 -12.97 -12.72 9.32
N ILE A 29 -13.10 -13.96 8.86
CA ILE A 29 -12.82 -14.32 7.46
C ILE A 29 -13.81 -13.62 6.54
N VAL A 30 -13.29 -12.91 5.54
CA VAL A 30 -14.10 -12.23 4.53
C VAL A 30 -14.75 -13.23 3.57
N LYS A 31 -15.83 -12.84 2.92
CA LYS A 31 -16.56 -13.68 1.96
C LYS A 31 -15.93 -13.62 0.57
N GLU A 32 -16.28 -14.54 -0.31
CA GLU A 32 -15.97 -14.41 -1.74
C GLU A 32 -16.60 -13.13 -2.32
N GLY A 33 -15.91 -12.51 -3.28
CA GLY A 33 -16.37 -11.27 -3.88
C GLY A 33 -15.24 -10.41 -4.45
N LYS A 34 -15.61 -9.19 -4.89
CA LYS A 34 -14.68 -8.22 -5.46
C LYS A 34 -14.05 -7.36 -4.38
N TYR A 35 -12.74 -7.24 -4.44
CA TYR A 35 -11.93 -6.48 -3.51
C TYR A 35 -11.02 -5.49 -4.24
N GLN A 36 -10.72 -4.40 -3.55
CA GLN A 36 -9.78 -3.38 -3.99
C GLN A 36 -8.68 -3.25 -2.94
N ALA A 37 -7.44 -3.50 -3.32
CA ALA A 37 -6.26 -3.13 -2.55
C ALA A 37 -5.73 -1.79 -3.07
N GLU A 38 -5.66 -0.80 -2.19
CA GLU A 38 -5.07 0.50 -2.47
C GLU A 38 -3.71 0.59 -1.77
N ILE A 39 -2.69 0.96 -2.52
CA ILE A 39 -1.34 1.19 -2.01
C ILE A 39 -1.03 2.67 -2.26
N SER A 40 -0.67 3.39 -1.19
CA SER A 40 -0.31 4.80 -1.25
C SER A 40 1.07 5.00 -0.62
N ILE A 41 1.98 5.65 -1.34
CA ILE A 41 3.31 6.02 -0.83
C ILE A 41 3.25 7.47 -0.39
N ILE A 42 3.46 7.70 0.91
CA ILE A 42 3.51 9.05 1.49
C ILE A 42 4.96 9.49 1.54
N ILE A 43 5.29 10.57 0.84
CA ILE A 43 6.63 11.17 0.86
C ILE A 43 6.65 12.29 1.90
N MET A 44 7.51 12.13 2.90
CA MET A 44 7.78 13.15 3.92
C MET A 44 9.04 13.92 3.52
N ASN A 45 8.96 14.76 2.50
CA ASN A 45 10.05 15.64 2.06
C ASN A 45 9.70 17.11 2.36
N THR A 46 10.71 17.96 2.54
CA THR A 46 10.57 19.41 2.72
C THR A 46 10.39 20.19 1.41
N GLY A 47 10.53 19.56 0.24
CA GLY A 47 10.31 20.16 -1.09
C GLY A 47 8.95 19.81 -1.71
N GLU A 48 8.59 20.48 -2.81
CA GLU A 48 7.41 20.13 -3.62
C GLU A 48 7.67 18.80 -4.35
N VAL A 49 6.76 17.85 -4.14
CA VAL A 49 6.75 16.57 -4.85
C VAL A 49 5.35 16.38 -5.41
N ASP A 50 5.27 16.08 -6.70
CA ASP A 50 4.01 15.66 -7.31
C ASP A 50 3.66 14.27 -6.81
N THR A 51 2.52 14.13 -6.13
CA THR A 51 2.15 12.90 -5.43
C THR A 51 1.17 12.03 -6.22
N GLU A 52 0.71 12.49 -7.38
CA GLU A 52 -0.33 11.82 -8.18
C GLU A 52 0.11 10.45 -8.73
N ASP A 53 1.41 10.21 -8.85
CA ASP A 53 1.97 8.93 -9.34
C ASP A 53 2.30 7.92 -8.22
N PHE A 54 2.03 8.27 -6.96
CA PHE A 54 2.42 7.45 -5.79
C PHE A 54 1.29 6.59 -5.21
N ASN A 55 0.17 6.51 -5.91
CA ASN A 55 -0.93 5.61 -5.59
C ASN A 55 -1.12 4.55 -6.68
N THR A 56 -1.46 3.33 -6.26
CA THR A 56 -1.90 2.29 -7.18
C THR A 56 -3.08 1.52 -6.58
N ILE A 57 -3.97 1.08 -7.48
CA ILE A 57 -5.15 0.31 -7.13
C ILE A 57 -5.05 -1.04 -7.83
N ILE A 58 -5.24 -2.10 -7.05
CA ILE A 58 -5.30 -3.48 -7.53
C ILE A 58 -6.70 -4.00 -7.24
N GLU A 59 -7.44 -4.31 -8.29
CA GLU A 59 -8.75 -4.96 -8.20
C GLU A 59 -8.59 -6.47 -8.39
N PHE A 60 -9.22 -7.25 -7.53
CA PHE A 60 -9.17 -8.71 -7.60
C PHE A 60 -10.46 -9.35 -7.07
N GLU A 61 -10.66 -10.61 -7.41
CA GLU A 61 -11.79 -11.42 -6.94
C GLU A 61 -11.25 -12.57 -6.08
N LEU A 62 -11.90 -12.79 -4.95
CA LEU A 62 -11.60 -13.88 -4.01
C LEU A 62 -12.59 -15.02 -4.17
#